data_AF-A0A345U6G9-F1
#
_entry.id   AF-A0A345U6G9-F1
#
_cell.length_a   1.000
_cell.length_b   1.000
_cell.length_c   1.000
_cell.angle_alpha   90.00
_cell.angle_beta   90.00
_cell.angle_gamma   90.00
#
_symmetry.space_group_name_H-M   'P 1'
#
loop_
_entity.id
_entity.type
_entity.pdbx_description
1 polymer ?
#
loop_
_entity_poly.entity_id
_entity_poly.type
_entity_poly.pdbx_seq_one_letter_code
_entity_poly.pdbx_strand_id
1 'polypeptide(L)'
;MTTTYLHDKFLSIILKYQNLSKPVSILIAISGGKDSLCLIKLIEDFNYINNYFYNIQYIYIDHQWRTDSKQNIQHLLNYIGMTNNDIYVYQILKIHMSESTIRKIRYQIILKHAAKYKTQIIFTGHNQTDQLETFLLNLIRGTGSEGLSSLPFIRQINNNIQIIRPLIHISAGDILWFCHKFNLPIWSDKTNYYYSNSRNRIRYELLPYLKVYFNPKIECNIINFLKLLSIENEYIKQNAIKLYIASRHSYYTAIHYQTIKDQHLALQRRVLNIFFYYNFNKCLDSNIINQLIQYLYVQNQEKTSIIWEDLTINIYRNWIYVQ
;
A
#
# COMPACT_ATOMS: atom_id res chain seq x y z
N MET A 1 15.40 -2.81 29.57
CA MET A 1 14.67 -3.43 28.43
C MET A 1 15.54 -4.50 27.81
N THR A 2 15.01 -5.67 27.49
CA THR A 2 15.73 -6.67 26.68
C THR A 2 15.58 -6.30 25.21
N THR A 3 16.63 -5.73 24.60
CA THR A 3 16.66 -5.50 23.15
C THR A 3 16.82 -6.84 22.41
N THR A 4 16.22 -6.93 21.23
CA THR A 4 16.28 -8.12 20.37
C THR A 4 16.65 -7.70 18.96
N TYR A 5 17.06 -8.65 18.11
CA TYR A 5 17.38 -8.36 16.71
C TYR A 5 16.22 -7.67 15.94
N LEU A 6 14.96 -7.87 16.37
CA LEU A 6 13.81 -7.18 15.80
C LEU A 6 13.73 -5.71 16.19
N HIS A 7 14.19 -5.34 17.40
CA HIS A 7 14.35 -3.93 17.78
C HIS A 7 15.39 -3.26 16.89
N ASP A 8 16.54 -3.90 16.67
CA ASP A 8 17.61 -3.34 15.82
C ASP A 8 17.15 -3.21 14.36
N LYS A 9 16.42 -4.22 13.86
CA LYS A 9 15.82 -4.19 12.53
C LYS A 9 14.75 -3.09 12.41
N PHE A 10 13.92 -2.91 13.43
CA PHE A 10 12.92 -1.83 13.45
C PHE A 10 13.59 -0.46 13.52
N LEU A 11 14.60 -0.29 14.38
CA LEU A 11 15.36 0.95 14.54
C LEU A 11 16.04 1.36 13.23
N SER A 12 16.78 0.45 12.61
CA SER A 12 17.44 0.71 11.32
C SER A 12 16.45 1.08 10.22
N ILE A 13 15.26 0.47 10.22
CA ILE A 13 14.18 0.81 9.30
C ILE A 13 13.67 2.23 9.57
N ILE A 14 13.33 2.59 10.81
CA ILE A 14 12.80 3.92 11.13
C ILE A 14 13.83 5.01 10.81
N LEU A 15 15.10 4.81 11.20
CA LEU A 15 16.21 5.74 10.94
C LEU A 15 16.44 5.99 9.44
N LYS A 16 16.25 4.96 8.60
CA LYS A 16 16.44 5.09 7.15
C LYS A 16 15.42 6.03 6.50
N TYR A 17 14.20 6.10 7.04
CA TYR A 17 13.07 6.73 6.36
C TYR A 17 12.55 7.99 7.04
N GLN A 18 12.81 8.15 8.32
CA GLN A 18 12.39 9.29 9.10
C GLN A 18 13.63 10.00 9.63
N ASN A 19 13.76 11.27 9.27
CA ASN A 19 14.79 12.09 9.89
C ASN A 19 14.37 12.37 11.33
N LEU A 20 15.06 11.76 12.29
CA LEU A 20 14.71 11.84 13.71
C LEU A 20 14.81 13.26 14.32
N SER A 21 15.20 14.25 13.52
CA SER A 21 15.35 15.65 13.93
C SER A 21 14.07 16.33 14.44
N LYS A 22 12.87 15.84 14.11
CA LYS A 22 11.60 16.45 14.57
C LYS A 22 10.64 15.37 15.07
N PRO A 23 10.03 15.55 16.24
CA PRO A 23 9.06 14.59 16.75
C PRO A 23 7.82 14.55 15.86
N VAL A 24 7.23 13.36 15.69
CA VAL A 24 6.14 13.12 14.73
C VAL A 24 4.90 12.52 15.40
N SER A 25 3.72 12.93 14.96
CA SER A 25 2.44 12.33 15.35
C SER A 25 2.13 11.09 14.52
N ILE A 26 1.72 10.01 15.18
CA ILE A 26 1.50 8.72 14.54
C ILE A 26 0.12 8.14 14.85
N LEU A 27 -0.43 7.43 13.86
CA LEU A 27 -1.65 6.65 13.98
C LEU A 27 -1.34 5.19 13.69
N ILE A 28 -1.60 4.28 14.62
CA ILE A 28 -1.34 2.85 14.48
C ILE A 28 -2.66 2.14 14.19
N ALA A 29 -2.81 1.60 12.98
CA ALA A 29 -3.98 0.80 12.62
C ALA A 29 -3.81 -0.65 13.09
N ILE A 30 -4.69 -1.08 14.00
CA ILE A 30 -4.58 -2.34 14.72
C ILE A 30 -5.74 -3.29 14.41
N SER A 31 -5.53 -4.58 14.66
CA SER A 31 -6.58 -5.62 14.55
C SER A 31 -6.74 -6.48 15.81
N GLY A 32 -5.76 -6.44 16.73
CA GLY A 32 -5.67 -7.34 17.90
C GLY A 32 -4.85 -8.60 17.64
N GLY A 33 -4.51 -8.88 16.38
CA GLY A 33 -3.67 -10.02 16.01
C GLY A 33 -2.18 -9.81 16.33
N LYS A 34 -1.41 -10.89 16.13
CA LYS A 34 0.03 -10.92 16.43
C LYS A 34 0.84 -9.79 15.77
N ASP A 35 0.54 -9.46 14.51
CA ASP A 35 1.30 -8.46 13.77
C ASP A 35 1.05 -7.06 14.34
N SER A 36 -0.20 -6.77 14.74
CA SER A 36 -0.50 -5.52 15.42
C SER A 36 0.19 -5.43 16.77
N LEU A 37 0.11 -6.44 17.64
CA LEU A 37 0.75 -6.39 18.96
C LEU A 37 2.27 -6.28 18.88
N CYS A 38 2.90 -7.00 17.95
CA CYS A 38 4.34 -6.87 17.69
C CYS A 38 4.70 -5.44 17.27
N LEU A 39 3.95 -4.84 16.35
CA LEU A 39 4.16 -3.46 15.92
C LEU A 39 3.99 -2.47 17.08
N ILE A 40 2.94 -2.62 17.88
CA ILE A 40 2.67 -1.77 19.04
C ILE A 40 3.86 -1.81 20.00
N LYS A 41 4.29 -3.01 20.39
CA LYS A 41 5.40 -3.20 21.32
C LYS A 41 6.72 -2.62 20.79
N LEU A 42 7.04 -2.82 19.51
CA LEU A 42 8.24 -2.24 18.90
C LEU A 42 8.21 -0.71 18.90
N ILE A 43 7.04 -0.10 18.63
CA ILE A 43 6.88 1.35 18.67
C ILE A 43 7.02 1.89 20.09
N GLU A 44 6.41 1.23 21.08
CA GLU A 44 6.49 1.63 22.49
C GLU A 44 7.93 1.55 23.00
N ASP A 45 8.62 0.44 22.74
CA ASP A 45 10.00 0.25 23.16
C ASP A 45 10.94 1.25 22.48
N PHE A 46 10.70 1.55 21.19
CA PHE A 46 11.42 2.60 20.48
C PHE A 46 11.13 3.99 21.07
N ASN A 47 9.87 4.31 21.36
CA ASN A 47 9.49 5.64 21.85
C ASN A 47 9.97 5.88 23.28
N TYR A 48 10.01 4.84 24.11
CA TYR A 48 10.54 4.91 25.47
C TYR A 48 12.01 5.35 25.49
N ILE A 49 12.80 4.89 24.52
CA ILE A 49 14.24 5.20 24.42
C ILE A 49 14.48 6.56 23.76
N ASN A 50 13.74 6.86 22.69
CA ASN A 50 14.08 7.98 21.80
C ASN A 50 13.17 9.21 21.98
N ASN A 51 12.03 9.06 22.68
CA ASN A 51 11.00 10.08 22.85
C ASN A 51 10.64 10.81 21.54
N TYR A 52 10.49 10.03 20.46
CA TYR A 52 10.38 10.55 19.10
C TYR A 52 8.93 10.80 18.65
N PHE A 53 7.99 10.00 19.16
CA PHE A 53 6.57 10.12 18.87
C PHE A 53 5.86 10.80 20.04
N TYR A 54 5.30 11.98 19.80
CA TYR A 54 4.68 12.81 20.85
C TYR A 54 3.15 12.68 20.95
N ASN A 55 2.52 12.06 19.95
CA ASN A 55 1.08 11.81 19.92
C ASN A 55 0.83 10.47 19.23
N ILE A 56 0.82 9.39 20.02
CA ILE A 56 0.57 8.03 19.55
C ILE A 56 -0.92 7.74 19.71
N GLN A 57 -1.59 7.55 18.58
CA GLN A 57 -3.00 7.17 18.56
C GLN A 57 -3.16 5.78 17.97
N TYR A 58 -4.12 5.02 18.49
CA TYR A 58 -4.47 3.70 17.96
C TYR A 58 -5.85 3.75 17.33
N ILE A 59 -6.03 3.06 16.19
CA ILE A 59 -7.34 2.94 15.54
C ILE A 59 -7.67 1.49 15.24
N TYR A 60 -8.83 1.06 15.74
CA TYR A 60 -9.42 -0.23 15.43
C TYR A 60 -10.71 -0.03 14.63
N ILE A 61 -10.88 -0.82 13.57
CA ILE A 61 -12.09 -0.80 12.75
C ILE A 61 -12.76 -2.16 12.82
N ASP A 62 -13.83 -2.21 13.59
CA ASP A 62 -14.69 -3.36 13.71
C ASP A 62 -15.64 -3.41 12.52
N HIS A 63 -15.54 -4.47 11.74
CA HIS A 63 -16.37 -4.73 10.57
C HIS A 63 -17.53 -5.69 10.88
N GLN A 64 -17.71 -6.09 12.15
CA GLN A 64 -18.86 -6.83 12.68
C GLN A 64 -19.15 -8.18 11.99
N TRP A 65 -18.18 -8.76 11.29
CA TRP A 65 -18.32 -10.10 10.71
C TRP A 65 -18.28 -11.22 11.74
N ARG A 66 -17.73 -10.94 12.92
CA ARG A 66 -17.56 -11.93 13.98
C ARG A 66 -18.44 -11.60 15.18
N THR A 67 -19.00 -12.65 15.77
CA THR A 67 -19.78 -12.57 17.00
C THR A 67 -18.92 -12.23 18.22
N ASP A 68 -17.61 -12.51 18.17
CA ASP A 68 -16.64 -12.21 19.23
C ASP A 68 -15.92 -10.85 19.06
N SER A 69 -16.41 -10.00 18.16
CA SER A 69 -15.88 -8.65 17.90
C SER A 69 -15.86 -7.76 19.15
N LYS A 70 -16.91 -7.83 19.98
CA LYS A 70 -17.02 -7.08 21.24
C LYS A 70 -15.92 -7.45 22.23
N GLN A 71 -15.61 -8.73 22.35
CA GLN A 71 -14.54 -9.21 23.23
C GLN A 71 -13.17 -8.79 22.71
N ASN A 72 -12.96 -8.78 21.38
CA ASN A 72 -11.73 -8.24 20.79
C ASN A 72 -11.56 -6.74 21.07
N ILE A 73 -12.65 -5.96 21.00
CA ILE A 73 -12.63 -4.54 21.38
C ILE A 73 -12.21 -4.40 22.85
N GLN A 74 -12.85 -5.13 23.76
CA GLN A 74 -12.50 -5.07 25.18
C GLN A 74 -11.04 -5.45 25.43
N HIS A 75 -10.55 -6.48 24.74
CA HIS A 75 -9.16 -6.91 24.80
C HIS A 75 -8.18 -5.80 24.40
N LEU A 76 -8.46 -5.13 23.29
CA LEU A 76 -7.66 -4.01 22.79
C LEU A 76 -7.71 -2.81 23.73
N LEU A 77 -8.89 -2.47 24.26
CA LEU A 77 -9.07 -1.41 25.25
C LEU A 77 -8.24 -1.67 26.51
N ASN A 78 -8.26 -2.91 27.02
CA ASN A 78 -7.49 -3.29 28.20
C ASN A 78 -5.98 -3.21 27.93
N TYR A 79 -5.52 -3.67 26.76
CA TYR A 79 -4.10 -3.67 26.40
C TYR A 79 -3.57 -2.23 26.19
N ILE A 80 -4.28 -1.40 25.42
CA ILE A 80 -3.85 -0.02 25.14
C ILE A 80 -4.12 0.91 26.31
N GLY A 81 -5.13 0.64 27.14
CA GLY A 81 -5.36 1.39 28.37
C GLY A 81 -4.16 1.36 29.33
N MET A 82 -3.27 0.38 29.21
CA MET A 82 -2.02 0.33 29.98
C MET A 82 -0.92 1.27 29.45
N THR A 83 -1.07 1.81 28.24
CA THR A 83 0.00 2.52 27.52
C THR A 83 -0.16 4.04 27.55
N ASN A 84 -1.13 4.57 28.32
CA ASN A 84 -1.49 5.99 28.44
C ASN A 84 -1.80 6.70 27.09
N ASN A 85 -2.17 5.93 26.07
CA ASN A 85 -2.43 6.44 24.72
C ASN A 85 -3.91 6.26 24.34
N ASP A 86 -4.37 7.11 23.42
CA ASP A 86 -5.75 7.07 22.94
C ASP A 86 -6.00 5.93 21.95
N ILE A 87 -7.11 5.23 22.12
CA ILE A 87 -7.63 4.25 21.17
C ILE A 87 -9.01 4.68 20.65
N TYR A 88 -9.14 4.72 19.33
CA TYR A 88 -10.39 5.03 18.65
C TYR A 88 -10.96 3.79 17.97
N VAL A 89 -12.22 3.48 18.30
CA VAL A 89 -12.94 2.33 17.74
C VAL A 89 -14.02 2.82 16.79
N TYR A 90 -13.97 2.36 15.55
CA TYR A 90 -14.99 2.60 14.54
C TYR A 90 -15.70 1.30 14.19
N GLN A 91 -17.03 1.36 14.02
CA GLN A 91 -17.84 0.21 13.64
C GLN A 91 -18.44 0.40 12.24
N ILE A 92 -18.39 -0.64 11.41
CA ILE A 92 -19.02 -0.70 10.09
C ILE A 92 -20.25 -1.60 10.21
N LEU A 93 -21.45 -1.01 10.21
CA LEU A 93 -22.72 -1.69 10.48
C LEU A 93 -23.28 -2.52 9.31
N LYS A 94 -22.52 -2.74 8.23
CA LYS A 94 -23.02 -3.35 6.98
C LYS A 94 -22.32 -4.68 6.69
N ILE A 95 -23.00 -5.78 7.02
CA ILE A 95 -22.46 -7.14 7.07
C ILE A 95 -22.27 -7.76 5.67
N HIS A 96 -23.07 -7.37 4.67
CA HIS A 96 -23.09 -8.01 3.33
C HIS A 96 -22.10 -7.46 2.29
N MET A 97 -21.08 -6.70 2.71
CA MET A 97 -20.09 -6.16 1.77
C MET A 97 -18.94 -7.13 1.51
N SER A 98 -18.44 -7.15 0.27
CA SER A 98 -17.22 -7.91 -0.06
C SER A 98 -16.02 -7.43 0.77
N GLU A 99 -15.04 -8.30 1.00
CA GLU A 99 -13.79 -7.95 1.69
C GLU A 99 -13.06 -6.78 1.01
N SER A 100 -13.08 -6.74 -0.32
CA SER A 100 -12.48 -5.64 -1.07
C SER A 100 -13.14 -4.29 -0.77
N THR A 101 -14.47 -4.28 -0.62
CA THR A 101 -15.26 -3.10 -0.27
C THR A 101 -15.00 -2.66 1.16
N ILE A 102 -15.01 -3.60 2.12
CA ILE A 102 -14.69 -3.29 3.52
C ILE A 102 -13.25 -2.80 3.66
N ARG A 103 -12.29 -3.37 2.94
CA ARG A 103 -10.92 -2.88 2.92
C ARG A 103 -10.87 -1.42 2.45
N LYS A 104 -11.57 -1.07 1.37
CA LYS A 104 -11.66 0.33 0.90
C LYS A 104 -12.22 1.26 1.97
N ILE A 105 -13.34 0.88 2.60
CA ILE A 105 -13.98 1.66 3.68
C ILE A 105 -13.03 1.81 4.88
N ARG A 106 -12.35 0.74 5.28
CA ARG A 106 -11.36 0.78 6.38
C ARG A 106 -10.27 1.81 6.12
N TYR A 107 -9.67 1.80 4.93
CA TYR A 107 -8.66 2.80 4.56
C TYR A 107 -9.26 4.21 4.54
N GLN A 108 -10.47 4.41 4.04
CA GLN A 108 -11.12 5.72 4.07
C GLN A 108 -11.35 6.23 5.50
N ILE A 109 -11.78 5.38 6.44
CA ILE A 109 -11.95 5.74 7.84
C ILE A 109 -10.60 6.10 8.47
N ILE A 110 -9.57 5.29 8.25
CA ILE A 110 -8.19 5.55 8.73
C ILE A 110 -7.69 6.90 8.22
N LEU A 111 -7.85 7.19 6.93
CA LEU A 111 -7.39 8.44 6.33
C LEU A 111 -8.18 9.65 6.82
N LYS A 112 -9.50 9.53 6.99
CA LYS A 112 -10.35 10.58 7.57
C LYS A 112 -9.97 10.86 9.03
N HIS A 113 -9.70 9.82 9.81
CA HIS A 113 -9.20 9.96 11.18
C HIS A 113 -7.86 10.69 11.21
N ALA A 114 -6.91 10.24 10.39
CA ALA A 114 -5.60 10.85 10.32
C ALA A 114 -5.66 12.33 9.95
N ALA A 115 -6.50 12.69 8.97
CA ALA A 115 -6.74 14.08 8.60
C ALA A 115 -7.37 14.90 9.74
N LYS A 116 -8.38 14.35 10.43
CA LYS A 116 -9.06 15.01 11.56
C LYS A 116 -8.09 15.37 12.69
N TYR A 117 -7.20 14.45 13.05
CA TYR A 117 -6.25 14.63 14.15
C TYR A 117 -4.86 15.10 13.69
N LYS A 118 -4.72 15.50 12.41
CA LYS A 118 -3.46 15.97 11.81
C LYS A 118 -2.29 15.01 12.05
N THR A 119 -2.53 13.69 11.99
CA THR A 119 -1.46 12.71 12.10
C THR A 119 -0.70 12.61 10.78
N GLN A 120 0.63 12.59 10.87
CA GLN A 120 1.50 12.62 9.69
C GLN A 120 1.81 11.22 9.17
N ILE A 121 1.93 10.25 10.09
CA ILE A 121 2.30 8.88 9.75
C ILE A 121 1.21 7.92 10.21
N ILE A 122 0.89 6.98 9.35
CA ILE A 122 0.00 5.87 9.65
C ILE A 122 0.82 4.58 9.60
N PHE A 123 0.98 3.91 10.74
CA PHE A 123 1.59 2.60 10.79
C PHE A 123 0.55 1.49 10.63
N THR A 124 0.91 0.46 9.86
CA THR A 124 0.09 -0.75 9.70
C THR A 124 0.95 -1.99 9.87
N GLY A 125 0.40 -3.03 10.51
CA GLY A 125 1.10 -4.28 10.78
C GLY A 125 1.20 -5.25 9.59
N HIS A 126 1.29 -4.74 8.35
CA HIS A 126 1.49 -5.63 7.20
C HIS A 126 2.90 -6.23 7.24
N ASN A 127 3.01 -7.54 7.02
CA ASN A 127 4.26 -8.29 7.11
C ASN A 127 4.70 -8.88 5.76
N GLN A 128 5.81 -9.63 5.77
CA GLN A 128 6.38 -10.29 4.59
C GLN A 128 5.39 -11.24 3.90
N THR A 129 4.56 -11.94 4.67
CA THR A 129 3.54 -12.86 4.13
C THR A 129 2.44 -12.08 3.39
N ASP A 130 2.00 -10.92 3.90
CA ASP A 130 1.04 -10.06 3.19
C ASP A 130 1.59 -9.56 1.86
N GLN A 131 2.90 -9.30 1.79
CA GLN A 131 3.57 -8.88 0.56
C GLN A 131 3.53 -9.99 -0.50
N LEU A 132 3.82 -11.23 -0.10
CA LEU A 132 3.77 -12.42 -0.97
C LEU A 132 2.36 -12.70 -1.48
N GLU A 133 1.36 -12.65 -0.60
CA GLU A 133 -0.04 -12.83 -0.99
C GLU A 133 -0.50 -11.78 -1.98
N THR A 134 -0.15 -10.52 -1.71
CA THR A 134 -0.52 -9.41 -2.59
C THR A 134 0.15 -9.57 -3.96
N PHE A 135 1.43 -9.98 -3.99
CA PHE A 135 2.13 -10.29 -5.24
C PHE A 135 1.43 -11.41 -6.02
N LEU A 136 1.17 -12.56 -5.41
CA LEU A 136 0.56 -13.71 -6.09
C LEU A 136 -0.84 -13.40 -6.60
N LEU A 137 -1.66 -12.69 -5.82
CA LEU A 137 -2.99 -12.24 -6.28
C LEU A 137 -2.89 -11.32 -7.49
N ASN A 138 -1.95 -10.39 -7.48
CA ASN A 138 -1.77 -9.43 -8.56
C ASN A 138 -1.17 -10.08 -9.81
N LEU A 139 -0.34 -11.10 -9.63
CA LEU A 139 0.17 -11.93 -10.72
C LEU A 139 -0.96 -12.71 -11.38
N ILE A 140 -1.81 -13.38 -10.58
CA ILE A 140 -2.98 -14.12 -11.08
C ILE A 140 -3.97 -13.20 -11.81
N ARG A 141 -4.11 -11.94 -11.36
CA ARG A 141 -4.94 -10.92 -12.03
C ARG A 141 -4.32 -10.33 -13.30
N GLY A 142 -3.08 -10.68 -13.65
CA GLY A 142 -2.40 -10.15 -14.83
C GLY A 142 -2.02 -8.67 -14.71
N THR A 143 -1.74 -8.19 -13.50
CA THR A 143 -1.31 -6.79 -13.31
C THR A 143 0.11 -6.53 -13.84
N GLY A 144 0.37 -5.31 -14.30
CA GLY A 144 1.71 -4.89 -14.73
C GLY A 144 2.69 -4.73 -13.55
N SER A 145 3.94 -4.37 -13.87
CA SER A 145 5.05 -4.29 -12.89
C SER A 145 4.74 -3.45 -11.65
N GLU A 146 4.04 -2.31 -11.82
CA GLU A 146 3.64 -1.45 -10.70
C GLU A 146 2.64 -2.14 -9.78
N GLY A 147 1.68 -2.87 -10.34
CA GLY A 147 0.67 -3.64 -9.61
C GLY A 147 1.28 -4.78 -8.80
N LEU A 148 2.28 -5.48 -9.36
CA LEU A 148 3.02 -6.53 -8.65
C LEU A 148 3.72 -5.99 -7.40
N SER A 149 4.21 -4.75 -7.44
CA SER A 149 4.84 -4.05 -6.31
C SER A 149 3.88 -3.24 -5.41
N SER A 150 2.57 -3.52 -5.44
CA SER A 150 1.53 -2.65 -4.84
C SER A 150 1.44 -2.62 -3.31
N LEU A 151 2.28 -3.37 -2.59
CA LEU A 151 2.40 -3.28 -1.13
C LEU A 151 3.78 -2.73 -0.72
N PRO A 152 4.11 -1.47 -1.07
CA PRO A 152 5.42 -0.89 -0.77
C PRO A 152 5.58 -0.61 0.72
N PHE A 153 6.83 -0.48 1.16
CA PHE A 153 7.18 -0.11 2.53
C PHE A 153 6.53 1.23 2.95
N ILE A 154 6.71 2.27 2.13
CA ILE A 154 6.05 3.58 2.26
C ILE A 154 5.05 3.75 1.12
N ARG A 155 3.88 4.27 1.47
CA ARG A 155 2.92 4.79 0.50
C ARG A 155 2.57 6.23 0.86
N GLN A 156 3.00 7.17 0.03
CA GLN A 156 2.55 8.55 0.12
C GLN A 156 1.06 8.63 -0.23
N ILE A 157 0.26 9.27 0.62
CA ILE A 157 -1.16 9.52 0.34
C ILE A 157 -1.36 10.93 -0.19
N ASN A 158 -0.75 11.91 0.47
CA ASN A 158 -0.65 13.30 0.03
C ASN A 158 0.60 13.93 0.69
N ASN A 159 0.82 15.23 0.55
CA ASN A 159 2.02 15.88 1.11
C ASN A 159 2.15 15.77 2.64
N ASN A 160 1.05 15.50 3.36
CA ASN A 160 1.01 15.54 4.82
C ASN A 160 0.91 14.15 5.46
N ILE A 161 0.35 13.17 4.74
CA ILE A 161 0.03 11.84 5.25
C ILE A 161 0.75 10.77 4.45
N GLN A 162 1.45 9.89 5.16
CA GLN A 162 2.06 8.69 4.61
C GLN A 162 1.67 7.45 5.40
N ILE A 163 1.58 6.31 4.70
CA ILE A 163 1.39 5.00 5.32
C ILE A 163 2.73 4.27 5.30
N ILE A 164 3.19 3.82 6.47
CA ILE A 164 4.43 3.07 6.65
C ILE A 164 4.10 1.67 7.16
N ARG A 165 4.82 0.66 6.66
CA ARG A 165 4.66 -0.76 7.01
C ARG A 165 5.96 -1.30 7.63
N PRO A 166 6.26 -1.02 8.91
CA PRO A 166 7.55 -1.37 9.50
C PRO A 166 7.85 -2.88 9.46
N LEU A 167 6.81 -3.72 9.49
CA LEU A 167 6.95 -5.17 9.53
C LEU A 167 7.02 -5.82 8.13
N ILE A 168 6.96 -5.07 7.03
CA ILE A 168 6.77 -5.63 5.68
C ILE A 168 7.89 -6.58 5.23
N HIS A 169 9.08 -6.47 5.83
CA HIS A 169 10.24 -7.33 5.56
C HIS A 169 10.55 -8.27 6.73
N ILE A 170 9.60 -8.49 7.62
CA ILE A 170 9.71 -9.34 8.81
C ILE A 170 8.82 -10.55 8.60
N SER A 171 9.37 -11.74 8.86
CA SER A 171 8.67 -12.99 8.63
C SER A 171 7.59 -13.21 9.70
N ALA A 172 6.55 -13.98 9.34
CA ALA A 172 5.50 -14.35 10.28
C ALA A 172 6.02 -15.18 11.47
N GLY A 173 7.15 -15.88 11.31
CA GLY A 173 7.84 -16.63 12.35
C GLY A 173 8.58 -15.72 13.33
N ASP A 174 9.30 -14.72 12.83
CA ASP A 174 9.98 -13.71 13.65
C ASP A 174 8.98 -12.92 14.51
N ILE A 175 7.86 -12.52 13.91
CA ILE A 175 6.76 -11.84 14.62
C ILE A 175 6.21 -12.73 15.74
N LEU A 176 5.98 -14.02 15.46
CA LEU A 176 5.46 -14.95 16.46
C LEU A 176 6.46 -15.17 17.60
N TRP A 177 7.74 -15.39 17.27
CA TRP A 177 8.82 -15.49 18.24
C TRP A 177 8.89 -14.26 19.16
N PHE A 178 8.78 -13.06 18.58
CA PHE A 178 8.79 -11.82 19.34
C PHE A 178 7.61 -11.73 20.31
N CYS A 179 6.40 -12.02 19.83
CA CYS A 179 5.22 -12.02 20.67
C CYS A 179 5.36 -13.01 21.84
N HIS A 180 5.90 -14.21 21.61
CA HIS A 180 6.18 -15.17 22.68
C HIS A 180 7.26 -14.67 23.65
N LYS A 181 8.35 -14.09 23.14
CA LYS A 181 9.45 -13.58 23.96
C LYS A 181 9.00 -12.52 24.97
N PHE A 182 8.01 -11.70 24.60
CA PHE A 182 7.46 -10.63 25.42
C PHE A 182 6.08 -10.94 26.02
N ASN A 183 5.61 -12.20 25.93
CA ASN A 183 4.30 -12.63 26.43
C ASN A 183 3.14 -11.74 25.96
N LEU A 184 3.16 -11.33 24.69
CA LEU A 184 2.13 -10.44 24.14
C LEU A 184 0.79 -11.18 24.04
N PRO A 185 -0.33 -10.55 24.45
CA PRO A 185 -1.61 -11.23 24.56
C PRO A 185 -2.33 -11.27 23.19
N ILE A 186 -1.94 -12.21 22.32
CA ILE A 186 -2.45 -12.32 20.95
C ILE A 186 -3.95 -12.68 20.94
N TRP A 187 -4.77 -11.84 20.30
CA TRP A 187 -6.15 -12.22 19.97
C TRP A 187 -6.17 -13.15 18.76
N SER A 188 -6.73 -14.35 18.92
CA SER A 188 -6.84 -15.32 17.84
C SER A 188 -7.99 -14.97 16.90
N ASP A 189 -7.67 -14.71 15.64
CA ASP A 189 -8.69 -14.45 14.63
C ASP A 189 -9.17 -15.74 13.95
N LYS A 190 -10.36 -16.20 14.35
CA LYS A 190 -10.99 -17.41 13.79
C LYS A 190 -11.27 -17.29 12.30
N THR A 191 -11.37 -16.08 11.75
CA THR A 191 -11.64 -15.90 10.32
C THR A 191 -10.45 -16.22 9.41
N ASN A 192 -9.25 -16.30 9.97
CA ASN A 192 -8.06 -16.75 9.26
C ASN A 192 -8.17 -18.20 8.76
N TYR A 193 -9.09 -18.99 9.32
CA TYR A 193 -9.28 -20.40 8.95
C TYR A 193 -10.33 -20.60 7.85
N TYR A 194 -10.97 -19.55 7.33
CA TYR A 194 -11.93 -19.67 6.24
C TYR A 194 -11.24 -19.57 4.87
N TYR A 195 -11.19 -20.68 4.15
CA TYR A 195 -10.57 -20.81 2.81
C TYR A 195 -11.40 -20.19 1.67
N SER A 196 -12.58 -19.62 1.94
CA SER A 196 -13.35 -18.88 0.93
C SER A 196 -12.62 -17.59 0.47
N ASN A 197 -11.69 -17.09 1.29
CA ASN A 197 -10.84 -15.96 0.93
C ASN A 197 -9.64 -16.41 0.08
N SER A 198 -9.50 -15.82 -1.12
CA SER A 198 -8.36 -16.01 -2.02
C SER A 198 -6.98 -15.85 -1.35
N ARG A 199 -6.85 -14.93 -0.36
CA ARG A 199 -5.61 -14.74 0.41
C ARG A 199 -5.31 -15.93 1.31
N ASN A 200 -6.33 -16.42 2.02
CA ASN A 200 -6.18 -17.59 2.89
C ASN A 200 -5.80 -18.82 2.07
N ARG A 201 -6.40 -19.04 0.89
CA ARG A 201 -5.97 -20.11 -0.02
C ARG A 201 -4.52 -19.97 -0.47
N ILE A 202 -4.09 -18.76 -0.80
CA ILE A 202 -2.67 -18.54 -1.15
C ILE A 202 -1.75 -18.89 0.02
N ARG A 203 -2.10 -18.45 1.24
CA ARG A 203 -1.31 -18.67 2.46
C ARG A 203 -1.22 -20.14 2.85
N TYR A 204 -2.33 -20.88 2.81
CA TYR A 204 -2.44 -22.21 3.38
C TYR A 204 -2.39 -23.35 2.34
N GLU A 205 -2.68 -23.08 1.07
CA GLU A 205 -2.62 -24.09 -0.01
C GLU A 205 -1.44 -23.80 -0.94
N LEU A 206 -1.45 -22.65 -1.63
CA LEU A 206 -0.52 -22.39 -2.73
C LEU A 206 0.94 -22.20 -2.27
N LEU A 207 1.19 -21.34 -1.29
CA LEU A 207 2.56 -21.08 -0.80
C LEU A 207 3.20 -22.35 -0.22
N PRO A 208 2.52 -23.14 0.64
CA PRO A 208 3.05 -24.43 1.10
C PRO A 208 3.33 -25.39 -0.06
N TYR A 209 2.42 -25.49 -1.03
CA TYR A 209 2.61 -26.35 -2.20
C TYR A 209 3.86 -25.95 -3.01
N LEU A 210 4.05 -24.66 -3.28
CA LEU A 210 5.23 -24.14 -3.97
C LEU A 210 6.52 -24.41 -3.18
N LYS A 211 6.49 -24.27 -1.86
CA LYS A 211 7.64 -24.55 -0.99
C LYS A 211 8.05 -26.02 -1.02
N VAL A 212 7.08 -26.92 -0.91
CA VAL A 212 7.32 -28.36 -0.80
C VAL A 212 7.73 -28.96 -2.15
N TYR A 213 7.03 -28.63 -3.22
CA TYR A 213 7.19 -29.33 -4.50
C TYR A 213 8.06 -28.61 -5.53
N PHE A 214 8.33 -27.32 -5.38
CA PHE A 214 9.14 -26.56 -6.35
C PHE A 214 10.42 -26.01 -5.75
N ASN A 215 10.32 -25.18 -4.70
CA ASN A 215 11.50 -24.56 -4.12
C ASN A 215 11.23 -24.10 -2.66
N PRO A 216 11.94 -24.64 -1.66
CA PRO A 216 11.76 -24.21 -0.27
C PRO A 216 12.10 -22.73 -0.04
N LYS A 217 12.91 -22.12 -0.92
CA LYS A 217 13.30 -20.71 -0.88
C LYS A 217 12.40 -19.79 -1.72
N ILE A 218 11.26 -20.28 -2.21
CA ILE A 218 10.38 -19.52 -3.12
C ILE A 218 9.97 -18.16 -2.54
N GLU A 219 9.66 -18.08 -1.25
CA GLU A 219 9.28 -16.83 -0.59
C GLU A 219 10.42 -15.82 -0.63
N CYS A 220 11.65 -16.23 -0.26
CA CYS A 220 12.83 -15.38 -0.31
C CYS A 220 13.12 -14.89 -1.74
N ASN A 221 12.96 -15.77 -2.74
CA ASN A 221 13.17 -15.42 -4.14
C ASN A 221 12.16 -14.38 -4.62
N ILE A 222 10.87 -14.55 -4.28
CA ILE A 222 9.83 -13.57 -4.62
C ILE A 222 10.11 -12.21 -3.96
N ILE A 223 10.56 -12.19 -2.71
CA ILE A 223 10.85 -10.93 -2.01
C ILE A 223 12.04 -10.22 -2.63
N ASN A 224 13.09 -10.96 -2.99
CA ASN A 224 14.23 -10.41 -3.72
C ASN A 224 13.80 -9.85 -5.07
N PHE A 225 12.94 -10.57 -5.80
CA PHE A 225 12.35 -10.09 -7.05
C PHE A 225 11.57 -8.79 -6.83
N LEU A 226 10.69 -8.72 -5.82
CA LEU A 226 9.93 -7.51 -5.51
C LEU A 226 10.82 -6.32 -5.13
N LYS A 227 11.95 -6.57 -4.44
CA LYS A 227 12.92 -5.54 -4.10
C LYS A 227 13.57 -4.97 -5.36
N LEU A 228 14.02 -5.81 -6.29
CA LEU A 228 14.59 -5.36 -7.57
C LEU A 228 13.55 -4.62 -8.41
N LEU A 229 12.35 -5.20 -8.54
CA LEU A 229 11.25 -4.61 -9.27
C LEU A 229 10.86 -3.23 -8.74
N SER A 230 10.92 -3.03 -7.41
CA SER A 230 10.62 -1.72 -6.82
C SER A 230 11.62 -0.63 -7.22
N ILE A 231 12.90 -0.97 -7.34
CA ILE A 231 13.97 -0.03 -7.71
C ILE A 231 13.80 0.36 -9.18
N GLU A 232 13.57 -0.62 -10.05
CA GLU A 232 13.31 -0.39 -11.47
C GLU A 232 12.05 0.43 -11.70
N ASN A 233 10.95 0.09 -11.00
CA ASN A 233 9.71 0.83 -11.10
C ASN A 233 9.86 2.27 -10.62
N GLU A 234 10.62 2.52 -9.56
CA GLU A 234 10.91 3.86 -9.06
C GLU A 234 11.65 4.69 -10.11
N TYR A 235 12.70 4.15 -10.72
CA TYR A 235 13.46 4.82 -11.77
C TYR A 235 12.58 5.19 -12.98
N ILE A 236 11.81 4.23 -13.49
CA ILE A 236 10.91 4.48 -14.63
C ILE A 236 9.82 5.51 -14.24
N LYS A 237 9.32 5.48 -12.99
CA LYS A 237 8.32 6.43 -12.50
C LYS A 237 8.89 7.84 -12.43
N GLN A 238 10.10 8.02 -11.91
CA GLN A 238 10.75 9.34 -11.85
C GLN A 238 10.96 9.92 -13.26
N ASN A 239 11.41 9.10 -14.22
CA ASN A 239 11.58 9.53 -15.61
C ASN A 239 10.25 9.85 -16.30
N ALA A 240 9.21 9.05 -16.07
CA ALA A 240 7.88 9.34 -16.58
C ALA A 240 7.30 10.65 -16.02
N ILE A 241 7.51 10.94 -14.72
CA ILE A 241 7.06 12.21 -14.11
C ILE A 241 7.82 13.40 -14.72
N LYS A 242 9.14 13.30 -14.89
CA LYS A 242 9.95 14.36 -15.53
C LYS A 242 9.45 14.63 -16.95
N LEU A 243 9.24 13.58 -17.72
CA LEU A 243 8.74 13.66 -19.09
C LEU A 243 7.32 14.26 -19.15
N TYR A 244 6.43 13.88 -18.23
CA TYR A 244 5.09 14.43 -18.13
C TYR A 244 5.11 15.95 -17.83
N ILE A 245 5.94 16.38 -16.89
CA ILE A 245 6.06 17.81 -16.55
C ILE A 245 6.58 18.61 -17.75
N ALA A 246 7.54 18.06 -18.50
CA ALA A 246 8.10 18.70 -19.68
C ALA A 246 7.12 18.74 -20.87
N SER A 247 6.19 17.78 -20.97
CA SER A 247 5.26 17.68 -22.10
C SER A 247 3.89 18.33 -21.85
N ARG A 248 3.50 18.63 -20.61
CA ARG A 248 2.18 19.22 -20.35
C ARG A 248 2.07 20.67 -20.84
N HIS A 249 0.89 21.02 -21.32
CA HIS A 249 0.54 22.41 -21.60
C HIS A 249 0.37 23.19 -20.28
N SER A 250 0.73 24.48 -20.28
CA SER A 250 0.66 25.33 -19.08
C SER A 250 -0.76 25.69 -18.66
N TYR A 251 -1.65 25.91 -19.64
CA TYR A 251 -3.02 26.41 -19.40
C TYR A 251 -4.16 25.41 -19.67
N TYR A 252 -3.93 24.37 -20.47
CA TYR A 252 -4.97 23.47 -20.94
C TYR A 252 -4.67 22.04 -20.49
N THR A 253 -5.71 21.21 -20.40
CA THR A 253 -5.62 19.75 -20.17
C THR A 253 -5.08 19.05 -21.42
N ALA A 254 -3.82 19.33 -21.74
CA ALA A 254 -3.16 18.87 -22.95
C ALA A 254 -1.71 18.45 -22.69
N ILE A 255 -1.23 17.50 -23.48
CA ILE A 255 0.16 17.03 -23.50
C ILE A 255 0.71 17.02 -24.92
N HIS A 256 1.94 17.47 -25.07
CA HIS A 256 2.66 17.48 -26.34
C HIS A 256 3.16 16.07 -26.62
N TYR A 257 2.55 15.39 -27.59
CA TYR A 257 2.83 13.97 -27.81
C TYR A 257 4.13 13.72 -28.55
N GLN A 258 4.64 14.68 -29.33
CA GLN A 258 5.89 14.48 -30.08
C GLN A 258 7.08 14.25 -29.14
N THR A 259 7.14 15.00 -28.03
CA THR A 259 8.15 14.78 -26.97
C THR A 259 8.03 13.42 -26.29
N ILE A 260 6.84 12.82 -26.31
CA ILE A 260 6.58 11.49 -25.73
C ILE A 260 6.92 10.39 -26.76
N LYS A 261 6.59 10.60 -28.03
CA LYS A 261 6.77 9.67 -29.14
C LYS A 261 8.23 9.21 -29.29
N ASP A 262 9.18 10.10 -29.06
CA ASP A 262 10.62 9.81 -29.21
C ASP A 262 11.19 8.98 -28.05
N GLN A 263 10.39 8.70 -27.02
CA GLN A 263 10.82 7.97 -25.83
C GLN A 263 10.47 6.49 -25.91
N HIS A 264 11.14 5.65 -25.11
CA HIS A 264 10.83 4.21 -25.07
C HIS A 264 9.35 3.94 -24.73
N LEU A 265 8.76 2.89 -25.32
CA LEU A 265 7.34 2.53 -25.16
C LEU A 265 6.89 2.48 -23.70
N ALA A 266 7.75 2.00 -22.79
CA ALA A 266 7.47 1.98 -21.36
C ALA A 266 7.15 3.38 -20.78
N LEU A 267 7.92 4.41 -21.20
CA LEU A 267 7.68 5.79 -20.77
C LEU A 267 6.44 6.38 -21.44
N GLN A 268 6.20 6.09 -22.72
CA GLN A 268 4.99 6.51 -23.43
C GLN A 268 3.73 6.06 -22.67
N ARG A 269 3.65 4.77 -22.36
CA ARG A 269 2.54 4.17 -21.60
C ARG A 269 2.38 4.82 -20.23
N ARG A 270 3.47 5.07 -19.51
CA ARG A 270 3.41 5.67 -18.16
C ARG A 270 3.02 7.14 -18.18
N VAL A 271 3.51 7.94 -19.11
CA VAL A 271 3.14 9.36 -19.22
C VAL A 271 1.66 9.52 -19.54
N LEU A 272 1.14 8.71 -20.48
CA LEU A 272 -0.29 8.69 -20.77
C LEU A 272 -1.10 8.35 -19.51
N ASN A 273 -0.73 7.29 -18.78
CA ASN A 273 -1.40 6.96 -17.52
C ASN A 273 -1.32 8.08 -16.48
N ILE A 274 -0.17 8.76 -16.33
CA ILE A 274 -0.02 9.90 -15.42
C ILE A 274 -0.95 11.04 -15.82
N PHE A 275 -1.02 11.39 -17.11
CA PHE A 275 -1.87 12.45 -17.62
C PHE A 275 -3.34 12.20 -17.30
N PHE A 276 -3.86 11.00 -17.59
CA PHE A 276 -5.26 10.70 -17.32
C PHE A 276 -5.56 10.56 -15.83
N TYR A 277 -4.65 9.95 -15.06
CA TYR A 277 -4.84 9.81 -13.63
C TYR A 277 -4.81 11.16 -12.91
N TYR A 278 -3.91 12.06 -13.29
CA TYR A 278 -3.78 13.38 -12.65
C TYR A 278 -4.98 14.29 -12.95
N ASN A 279 -5.46 14.31 -14.19
CA ASN A 279 -6.52 15.23 -14.59
C ASN A 279 -7.94 14.68 -14.37
N PHE A 280 -8.12 13.35 -14.44
CA PHE A 280 -9.46 12.72 -14.41
C PHE A 280 -9.61 11.65 -13.32
N ASN A 281 -8.54 11.32 -12.58
CA ASN A 281 -8.51 10.20 -11.63
C ASN A 281 -8.90 8.85 -12.28
N LYS A 282 -8.56 8.68 -13.56
CA LYS A 282 -8.81 7.45 -14.34
C LYS A 282 -7.50 6.81 -14.79
N CYS A 283 -7.43 5.48 -14.71
CA CYS A 283 -6.34 4.70 -15.28
C CYS A 283 -6.77 4.19 -16.66
N LEU A 284 -5.90 4.29 -17.66
CA LEU A 284 -6.23 3.81 -18.99
C LEU A 284 -6.11 2.28 -19.06
N ASP A 285 -7.06 1.63 -19.73
CA ASP A 285 -6.94 0.21 -20.07
C ASP A 285 -5.93 0.00 -21.20
N SER A 286 -5.41 -1.23 -21.30
CA SER A 286 -4.40 -1.62 -22.29
C SER A 286 -4.83 -1.30 -23.72
N ASN A 287 -6.12 -1.46 -24.04
CA ASN A 287 -6.67 -1.21 -25.38
C ASN A 287 -6.54 0.26 -25.77
N ILE A 288 -6.96 1.19 -24.90
CA ILE A 288 -6.93 2.63 -25.19
C ILE A 288 -5.49 3.14 -25.20
N ILE A 289 -4.64 2.66 -24.29
CA ILE A 289 -3.21 2.99 -24.32
C ILE A 289 -2.61 2.60 -25.67
N ASN A 290 -2.89 1.38 -26.15
CA ASN A 290 -2.36 0.91 -27.42
C ASN A 290 -2.92 1.73 -28.60
N GLN A 291 -4.20 2.08 -28.59
CA GLN A 291 -4.81 2.97 -29.60
C GLN A 291 -4.13 4.34 -29.61
N LEU A 292 -4.01 5.00 -28.45
CA LEU A 292 -3.34 6.30 -28.32
C LEU A 292 -1.91 6.25 -28.83
N ILE A 293 -1.17 5.20 -28.47
CA ILE A 293 0.21 4.99 -28.92
C ILE A 293 0.26 4.81 -30.44
N GLN A 294 -0.63 4.00 -31.03
CA GLN A 294 -0.71 3.87 -32.48
C GLN A 294 -0.92 5.22 -33.17
N TYR A 295 -1.83 6.05 -32.65
CA TYR A 295 -2.04 7.40 -33.18
C TYR A 295 -0.82 8.32 -33.05
N LEU A 296 0.07 8.11 -32.09
CA LEU A 296 1.33 8.88 -32.03
C LEU A 296 2.21 8.61 -33.26
N TYR A 297 2.15 7.41 -33.82
CA TYR A 297 2.98 7.01 -34.96
C TYR A 297 2.34 7.33 -36.31
N VAL A 298 1.01 7.38 -36.39
CA VAL A 298 0.29 7.72 -37.63
C VAL A 298 0.46 9.22 -37.93
N GLN A 299 1.10 9.54 -39.06
CA GLN A 299 1.21 10.92 -39.55
C GLN A 299 -0.10 11.36 -40.21
N ASN A 300 -1.09 11.74 -39.41
CA ASN A 300 -2.31 12.38 -39.91
C ASN A 300 -2.35 13.86 -39.50
N GLN A 301 -2.57 14.74 -40.48
CA GLN A 301 -2.79 16.18 -40.25
C GLN A 301 -4.22 16.48 -39.77
N GLU A 302 -5.12 15.51 -39.90
CA GLU A 302 -6.51 15.63 -39.48
C GLU A 302 -6.68 15.41 -37.97
N LYS A 303 -7.62 16.15 -37.39
CA LYS A 303 -8.01 15.99 -35.99
C LYS A 303 -8.66 14.62 -35.81
N THR A 304 -8.07 13.77 -34.98
CA THR A 304 -8.68 12.51 -34.57
C THR A 304 -9.29 12.64 -33.17
N SER A 305 -10.46 12.05 -32.97
CA SER A 305 -11.17 12.05 -31.70
C SER A 305 -11.52 10.63 -31.27
N ILE A 306 -11.16 10.27 -30.05
CA ILE A 306 -11.48 8.99 -29.42
C ILE A 306 -12.41 9.27 -28.25
N ILE A 307 -13.58 8.63 -28.25
CA ILE A 307 -14.50 8.67 -27.11
C ILE A 307 -14.10 7.53 -26.17
N TRP A 308 -13.77 7.86 -24.94
CA TRP A 308 -13.50 6.88 -23.89
C TRP A 308 -14.29 7.23 -22.63
N GLU A 309 -15.23 6.36 -22.28
CA GLU A 309 -16.19 6.61 -21.20
C GLU A 309 -16.96 7.93 -21.42
N ASP A 310 -16.74 8.91 -20.55
CA ASP A 310 -17.30 10.27 -20.56
C ASP A 310 -16.32 11.32 -21.11
N LEU A 311 -15.12 10.90 -21.56
CA LEU A 311 -14.06 11.80 -22.04
C LEU A 311 -13.97 11.79 -23.56
N THR A 312 -13.74 12.98 -24.13
CA THR A 312 -13.41 13.12 -25.56
C THR A 312 -11.94 13.45 -25.73
N ILE A 313 -11.16 12.46 -26.15
CA ILE A 313 -9.71 12.57 -26.34
C ILE A 313 -9.44 13.01 -27.77
N ASN A 314 -8.90 14.21 -27.94
CA ASN A 314 -8.59 14.78 -29.23
C ASN A 314 -7.08 14.77 -29.47
N ILE A 315 -6.67 14.45 -30.70
CA ILE A 315 -5.28 14.49 -31.14
C ILE A 315 -5.19 15.44 -32.33
N TYR A 316 -4.45 16.54 -32.16
CA TYR A 316 -4.31 17.56 -33.20
C TYR A 316 -3.02 18.38 -33.02
N ARG A 317 -2.32 18.69 -34.12
CA ARG A 317 -1.13 19.57 -34.16
C ARG A 317 -0.13 19.30 -33.02
N ASN A 318 0.29 18.05 -32.86
CA ASN A 318 1.25 17.60 -31.83
C ASN A 318 0.71 17.53 -30.39
N TRP A 319 -0.57 17.80 -30.16
CA TRP A 319 -1.19 17.75 -28.84
C TRP A 319 -2.20 16.62 -28.72
N ILE A 320 -2.17 15.94 -27.58
CA ILE A 320 -3.33 15.20 -27.06
C ILE A 320 -3.99 16.12 -26.05
N TYR A 321 -5.29 16.38 -26.19
CA TYR A 321 -6.06 17.17 -25.23
C TYR A 321 -7.43 16.55 -25.03
N VAL A 322 -8.00 16.76 -23.84
CA VAL A 322 -9.28 16.16 -23.46
C VAL A 322 -10.29 17.28 -23.20
N GLN A 323 -11.46 17.15 -23.85
CA GLN A 323 -12.63 18.01 -23.68
C GLN A 323 -13.68 17.34 -22.82
#